data_AF-A0A9D5PTK6-F1
#
_entry.id   AF-A0A9D5PTK6-F1
#
_cell.length_a   1.000
_cell.length_b   1.000
_cell.length_c   1.000
_cell.angle_alpha   90.00
_cell.angle_beta   90.00
_cell.angle_gamma   90.00
#
_symmetry.space_group_name_H-M   'P 1'
#
loop_
_entity.id
_entity.type
_entity.pdbx_description
1 polymer ?
#
loop_
_entity_poly.entity_id
_entity_poly.type
_entity_poly.pdbx_seq_one_letter_code
_entity_poly.pdbx_strand_id
1 'polypeptide(L)'
;MKFCDMPYERVDLDALGAEFDKLTEAVRNAKSGAEVLEAFRAQEKLSVHAQTMISIASVRNSIDTRDEFYEAEREFYDTNLPAFEEHSQNLMLAVFESPYRTEVEKVTGELMFKNLEMD
;
A
#
# COMPACT_ATOMS: atom_id res chain seq x y z
N MET A 1 -0.43 -23.70 5.27
CA MET A 1 0.31 -23.49 4.01
C MET A 1 1.79 -23.33 4.36
N LYS A 2 2.72 -23.95 3.64
CA LYS A 2 4.16 -23.63 3.82
C LYS A 2 4.50 -22.39 2.98
N PHE A 3 5.55 -21.67 3.37
CA PHE A 3 5.98 -20.46 2.67
C PHE A 3 6.39 -20.71 1.21
N CYS A 4 7.10 -21.82 0.97
CA CYS A 4 7.50 -22.23 -0.38
C CYS A 4 6.31 -22.48 -1.31
N ASP A 5 5.15 -22.88 -0.78
CA ASP A 5 3.95 -23.18 -1.56
C ASP A 5 3.07 -21.94 -1.83
N MET A 6 3.43 -20.76 -1.33
CA MET A 6 2.65 -19.54 -1.57
C MET A 6 2.76 -19.12 -3.04
N PRO A 7 1.66 -18.84 -3.76
CA PRO A 7 1.75 -18.34 -5.12
C PRO A 7 2.40 -16.96 -5.13
N TYR A 8 3.23 -16.73 -6.15
CA TYR A 8 3.82 -15.42 -6.41
C TYR A 8 3.32 -14.91 -7.76
N GLU A 9 2.89 -13.66 -7.75
CA GLU A 9 2.61 -12.87 -8.94
C GLU A 9 3.23 -11.49 -8.75
N ARG A 10 3.81 -10.95 -9.83
CA ARG A 10 4.36 -9.60 -9.79
C ARG A 10 3.21 -8.60 -9.64
N VAL A 11 3.35 -7.67 -8.70
CA VAL A 11 2.38 -6.58 -8.51
C VAL A 11 2.49 -5.62 -9.68
N ASP A 12 1.35 -5.34 -10.31
CA ASP A 12 1.24 -4.25 -11.27
C ASP A 12 1.19 -2.92 -10.50
N LEU A 13 2.35 -2.28 -10.35
CA LEU A 13 2.49 -1.04 -9.59
C LEU A 13 1.78 0.14 -10.26
N ASP A 14 1.65 0.14 -11.59
CA ASP A 14 0.92 1.17 -12.33
C ASP A 14 -0.59 1.04 -12.06
N ALA A 15 -1.13 -0.18 -12.13
CA ALA A 15 -2.52 -0.44 -11.78
C ALA A 15 -2.79 -0.15 -10.30
N LEU A 16 -1.87 -0.52 -9.41
CA LEU A 16 -1.97 -0.24 -7.98
C LEU A 16 -1.98 1.27 -7.71
N GLY A 17 -1.10 2.04 -8.35
CA GLY A 17 -1.07 3.51 -8.28
C GLY A 17 -2.38 4.13 -8.74
N ALA A 18 -2.93 3.66 -9.87
CA ALA A 18 -4.22 4.12 -10.38
C ALA A 18 -5.39 3.82 -9.41
N GLU A 19 -5.38 2.68 -8.71
CA GLU A 19 -6.36 2.40 -7.67
C GLU A 19 -6.21 3.33 -6.46
N PHE A 20 -4.97 3.66 -6.07
CA PHE A 20 -4.70 4.61 -4.99
C PHE A 20 -5.15 6.04 -5.34
N ASP A 21 -4.97 6.46 -6.59
CA ASP A 21 -5.47 7.75 -7.08
C ASP A 21 -7.01 7.80 -7.04
N LYS A 22 -7.69 6.71 -7.44
CA LYS A 22 -9.15 6.62 -7.33
C LYS A 22 -9.62 6.71 -5.88
N LEU A 23 -8.94 6.03 -4.96
CA LEU A 23 -9.23 6.11 -3.54
C LEU A 23 -8.99 7.52 -2.99
N THR A 24 -7.96 8.21 -3.47
CA THR A 24 -7.65 9.59 -3.09
C THR A 24 -8.79 10.52 -3.47
N GLU A 25 -9.28 10.41 -4.71
CA GLU A 25 -10.42 11.18 -5.17
C GLU A 25 -11.72 10.80 -4.43
N ALA A 26 -11.90 9.53 -4.08
CA ALA A 26 -13.04 9.10 -3.26
C ALA A 26 -13.02 9.74 -1.88
N VAL A 27 -11.85 9.82 -1.22
CA VAL A 27 -11.69 10.48 0.08
C VAL A 27 -11.94 11.98 -0.02
N ARG A 28 -11.39 12.65 -1.05
CA ARG A 28 -11.60 14.09 -1.27
C ARG A 28 -13.05 14.47 -1.51
N ASN A 29 -13.81 13.60 -2.17
CA ASN A 29 -15.22 13.81 -2.48
C ASN A 29 -16.18 13.16 -1.48
N ALA A 30 -15.67 12.56 -0.40
CA ALA A 30 -16.47 11.86 0.59
C ALA A 30 -17.44 12.81 1.30
N LYS A 31 -18.66 12.34 1.51
CA LYS A 31 -19.75 13.06 2.19
C LYS A 31 -20.01 12.52 3.59
N SER A 32 -19.29 11.48 3.98
CA SER A 32 -19.38 10.87 5.31
C SER A 32 -18.08 10.20 5.70
N GLY A 33 -17.85 10.04 7.01
CA GLY A 33 -16.70 9.29 7.49
C GLY A 33 -16.78 7.79 7.22
N ALA A 34 -17.97 7.25 6.94
CA ALA A 34 -18.10 5.87 6.47
C ALA A 34 -17.42 5.69 5.10
N GLU A 35 -17.61 6.64 4.17
CA GLU A 35 -16.97 6.60 2.84
C GLU A 35 -15.44 6.72 2.93
N VAL A 36 -14.93 7.59 3.81
CA VAL A 36 -13.47 7.70 4.07
C VAL A 36 -12.92 6.41 4.67
N LEU A 37 -13.63 5.80 5.63
CA LEU A 37 -13.22 4.55 6.25
C LEU A 37 -13.27 3.37 5.26
N GLU A 38 -14.23 3.33 4.35
CA GLU A 38 -14.28 2.33 3.28
C GLU A 38 -13.09 2.47 2.32
N ALA A 39 -12.77 3.70 1.90
CA ALA A 39 -11.60 3.96 1.06
C ALA A 39 -10.30 3.57 1.76
N PHE A 40 -10.17 3.87 3.06
CA PHE A 40 -9.04 3.46 3.88
C PHE A 40 -8.90 1.93 3.98
N ARG A 41 -10.00 1.20 4.20
CA ARG A 41 -9.97 -0.27 4.23
C ARG A 41 -9.63 -0.89 2.87
N ALA A 42 -10.10 -0.27 1.78
CA ALA A 42 -9.74 -0.69 0.43
C ALA A 42 -8.24 -0.51 0.18
N GLN A 43 -7.68 0.64 0.60
CA GLN A 43 -6.25 0.92 0.59
C GLN A 43 -5.45 -0.14 1.37
N GLU A 44 -5.85 -0.42 2.61
CA GLU A 44 -5.19 -1.42 3.46
C GLU A 44 -5.15 -2.79 2.79
N LYS A 45 -6.28 -3.23 2.21
CA LYS A 45 -6.37 -4.52 1.50
C LYS A 45 -5.42 -4.59 0.31
N LEU A 46 -5.34 -3.53 -0.49
CA LEU A 46 -4.42 -3.44 -1.63
C LEU A 46 -2.96 -3.45 -1.17
N SER A 47 -2.63 -2.68 -0.14
CA SER A 47 -1.29 -2.64 0.46
C SER A 47 -0.86 -3.99 1.01
N VAL A 48 -1.73 -4.70 1.74
CA VAL A 48 -1.42 -6.03 2.29
C VAL A 48 -1.12 -7.03 1.18
N HIS A 49 -1.88 -7.00 0.08
CA HIS A 49 -1.61 -7.85 -1.08
C HIS A 49 -0.24 -7.54 -1.70
N ALA A 50 0.04 -6.25 -1.97
CA ALA A 50 1.31 -5.84 -2.56
C ALA A 50 2.50 -6.19 -1.67
N GLN A 51 2.43 -5.89 -0.37
CA GLN A 51 3.45 -6.23 0.62
C GLN A 51 3.68 -7.73 0.71
N THR A 52 2.63 -8.55 0.57
CA THR A 52 2.75 -10.02 0.56
C THR A 52 3.59 -10.47 -0.63
N MET A 53 3.32 -9.99 -1.84
CA MET A 53 4.08 -10.36 -3.04
C MET A 53 5.53 -9.88 -2.97
N ILE A 54 5.75 -8.63 -2.56
CA ILE A 54 7.10 -8.06 -2.37
C ILE A 54 7.90 -8.87 -1.34
N SER A 55 7.26 -9.27 -0.24
CA SER A 55 7.89 -10.11 0.80
C SER A 55 8.23 -11.49 0.28
N ILE A 56 7.35 -12.11 -0.53
CA ILE A 56 7.63 -13.40 -1.17
C ILE A 56 8.84 -13.28 -2.09
N ALA A 57 8.91 -12.26 -2.94
CA ALA A 57 10.06 -12.02 -3.81
C ALA A 57 11.36 -11.83 -3.00
N SER A 58 11.31 -11.02 -1.94
CA SER A 58 12.46 -10.72 -1.08
C SER A 58 12.99 -11.95 -0.34
N VAL A 59 12.11 -12.74 0.28
CA VAL A 59 12.53 -13.95 1.00
C VAL A 59 13.06 -15.00 0.02
N ARG A 60 12.46 -15.16 -1.16
CA ARG A 60 12.95 -16.14 -2.15
C ARG A 60 14.29 -15.75 -2.74
N ASN A 61 14.50 -14.47 -3.04
CA ASN A 61 15.81 -13.95 -3.43
C ASN A 61 16.86 -14.16 -2.33
N SER A 62 16.54 -13.87 -1.06
CA SER A 62 17.51 -14.04 0.04
C SER A 62 17.84 -15.51 0.35
N ILE A 63 16.98 -16.46 -0.01
CA ILE A 63 17.27 -17.90 0.09
C ILE A 63 18.25 -18.35 -1.00
N ASP A 64 18.09 -17.89 -2.24
CA ASP A 64 19.02 -18.18 -3.35
C ASP A 64 19.21 -16.94 -4.23
N THR A 65 20.28 -16.20 -3.98
CA THR A 65 20.63 -14.98 -4.74
C THR A 65 21.15 -15.26 -6.15
N ARG A 66 21.24 -16.53 -6.55
CA ARG A 66 21.57 -16.93 -7.93
C ARG A 66 20.32 -17.20 -8.76
N ASP A 67 19.14 -17.14 -8.15
CA ASP A 67 17.87 -17.22 -8.86
C ASP A 67 17.64 -15.91 -9.62
N GLU A 68 17.96 -15.93 -10.93
CA GLU A 68 17.83 -14.78 -11.82
C GLU A 68 16.40 -14.22 -11.87
N PHE A 69 15.37 -15.04 -11.62
CA PHE A 69 13.99 -14.58 -11.57
C PHE A 69 13.77 -13.66 -10.38
N TYR A 70 14.10 -14.11 -9.16
CA TYR A 70 13.87 -13.30 -7.97
C TYR A 70 14.85 -12.14 -7.82
N GLU A 71 16.03 -12.20 -8.43
CA GLU A 71 16.91 -11.03 -8.59
C GLU A 71 16.25 -9.95 -9.45
N ALA A 72 15.68 -10.32 -10.61
CA ALA A 72 14.97 -9.38 -11.47
C ALA A 72 13.70 -8.81 -10.80
N GLU A 73 12.98 -9.60 -9.99
CA GLU A 73 11.85 -9.10 -9.20
C GLU A 73 12.30 -8.07 -8.15
N ARG A 74 13.44 -8.32 -7.47
CA ARG A 74 14.02 -7.38 -6.51
C ARG A 74 14.38 -6.05 -7.18
N GLU A 75 15.12 -6.09 -8.29
CA GLU A 75 15.48 -4.90 -9.05
C GLU A 75 14.25 -4.13 -9.56
N PHE A 76 13.21 -4.86 -10.00
CA PHE A 76 11.93 -4.26 -10.40
C PHE A 76 11.31 -3.47 -9.24
N TYR A 77 11.15 -4.07 -8.06
CA TYR A 77 10.56 -3.36 -6.92
C TYR A 77 11.44 -2.21 -6.43
N ASP A 78 12.76 -2.41 -6.34
CA ASP A 78 13.69 -1.36 -5.88
C ASP A 78 13.67 -0.12 -6.81
N THR A 79 13.43 -0.32 -8.11
CA THR A 79 13.34 0.76 -9.09
C THR A 79 11.97 1.45 -9.12
N ASN A 80 10.88 0.68 -8.97
CA ASN A 80 9.54 1.17 -9.25
C ASN A 80 8.74 1.54 -7.98
N LEU A 81 9.10 1.03 -6.80
CA LEU A 81 8.45 1.41 -5.54
C LEU A 81 8.50 2.92 -5.25
N PRO A 82 9.61 3.65 -5.51
CA PRO A 82 9.63 5.09 -5.28
C PRO A 82 8.58 5.87 -6.09
N ALA A 83 8.25 5.40 -7.30
CA ALA A 83 7.17 6.02 -8.09
C ALA A 83 5.79 5.74 -7.50
N PHE A 84 5.60 4.58 -6.87
CA PHE A 84 4.37 4.23 -6.17
C PHE A 84 4.17 5.01 -4.85
N GLU A 85 5.25 5.39 -4.17
CA GLU A 85 5.20 6.09 -2.88
C GLU A 85 4.40 7.40 -2.95
N GLU A 86 4.48 8.14 -4.06
CA GLU A 86 3.71 9.38 -4.26
C GLU A 86 2.20 9.14 -4.18
N HIS A 87 1.70 8.08 -4.83
CA HIS A 87 0.28 7.72 -4.78
C HIS A 87 -0.17 7.34 -3.36
N SER A 88 0.67 6.61 -2.62
CA SER A 88 0.40 6.26 -1.23
C SER A 88 0.37 7.48 -0.32
N GLN A 89 1.31 8.41 -0.50
CA GLN A 89 1.37 9.65 0.28
C GLN A 89 0.16 10.54 0.01
N ASN A 90 -0.22 10.72 -1.26
CA ASN A 90 -1.38 11.53 -1.65
C ASN A 90 -2.68 11.04 -0.99
N LEU A 91 -2.88 9.72 -0.93
CA LEU A 91 -4.03 9.14 -0.25
C LEU A 91 -4.01 9.38 1.25
N MET A 92 -2.86 9.19 1.92
CA MET A 92 -2.76 9.44 3.35
C MET A 92 -2.96 10.91 3.71
N LEU A 93 -2.41 11.83 2.90
CA LEU A 93 -2.67 13.26 3.04
C LEU A 93 -4.15 13.58 2.87
N ALA A 94 -4.83 13.01 1.87
CA ALA A 94 -6.27 13.22 1.68
C ALA A 94 -7.09 12.71 2.88
N VAL A 95 -6.71 11.58 3.48
CA VAL A 95 -7.36 11.06 4.70
C VAL A 95 -7.11 12.00 5.89
N PHE A 96 -5.89 12.52 6.04
CA PHE A 96 -5.53 13.44 7.11
C PHE A 96 -6.25 14.79 7.02
N GLU A 97 -6.36 15.34 5.81
CA GLU A 97 -7.06 16.61 5.53
C GLU A 97 -8.59 16.46 5.59
N SER A 98 -9.10 15.23 5.53
CA SER A 98 -10.54 14.96 5.56
C SER A 98 -11.17 15.43 6.88
N PRO A 99 -12.33 16.12 6.84
CA PRO A 99 -13.09 16.46 8.05
C PRO A 99 -13.57 15.22 8.82
N TYR A 100 -13.48 14.04 8.21
CA TYR A 100 -13.88 12.77 8.79
C TYR A 100 -12.70 11.89 9.27
N ARG A 101 -11.47 12.43 9.36
CA ARG A 101 -10.28 11.69 9.80
C ARG A 101 -10.46 10.94 11.13
N THR A 102 -11.29 11.48 12.03
CA THR A 102 -11.57 10.89 13.35
C THR A 102 -12.26 9.54 13.25
N GLU A 103 -12.98 9.24 12.16
CA GLU A 103 -13.55 7.91 11.93
C GLU A 103 -12.48 6.86 11.59
N VAL A 104 -11.40 7.27 10.93
CA VAL A 104 -10.23 6.42 10.68
C VAL A 104 -9.40 6.27 11.96
N GLU A 105 -9.16 7.37 12.69
CA GLU A 105 -8.43 7.36 13.99
C GLU A 105 -9.01 6.37 15.00
N LYS A 106 -10.35 6.21 15.04
CA LYS A 106 -11.01 5.24 15.92
C LYS A 106 -10.63 3.78 15.61
N VAL A 107 -10.27 3.49 14.37
CA VAL A 107 -9.95 2.13 13.89
C VAL A 107 -8.44 1.90 13.94
N THR A 108 -7.64 2.88 13.54
CA THR A 108 -6.17 2.77 13.46
C THR A 108 -5.46 3.15 14.76
N GLY A 109 -6.15 3.88 15.65
CA GLY A 109 -5.53 4.61 16.75
C GLY A 109 -4.86 5.91 16.29
N GLU A 110 -4.46 6.72 17.27
CA GLU A 110 -3.83 8.05 17.04
C GLU A 110 -2.41 7.96 16.45
N LEU A 111 -1.73 6.81 16.59
CA LEU A 111 -0.32 6.66 16.25
C LEU A 111 -0.06 6.87 14.76
N MET A 112 -0.98 6.43 13.90
CA MET A 112 -0.87 6.58 12.46
C MET A 112 -0.76 8.05 12.05
N PHE A 113 -1.59 8.92 12.62
CA PHE A 113 -1.62 10.34 12.28
C PHE A 113 -0.50 11.13 12.94
N LYS A 114 -0.07 10.75 14.15
CA LYS A 114 1.11 11.35 14.79
C LYS A 114 2.38 11.14 13.96
N ASN A 115 2.54 9.99 13.33
CA ASN A 115 3.68 9.75 12.43
C ASN A 115 3.59 10.64 11.18
N LEU A 116 2.39 10.87 10.65
CA LEU A 116 2.17 11.73 9.49
C LEU A 116 2.38 13.23 9.80
N GLU A 117 2.19 13.66 11.05
CA GLU A 117 2.46 15.03 11.50
C GLU A 117 3.96 15.30 11.76
N MET A 118 4.79 14.26 11.84
CA MET A 118 6.21 14.36 12.16
C MET A 118 7.13 14.38 10.93
N ASP A 119 6.62 13.98 9.76
CA ASP A 119 7.27 14.09 8.45
C ASP A 119 6.96 15.45 7.79
#